data_AF-A0A2N2Q3B7-F1
#
_entry.id   AF-A0A2N2Q3B7-F1
#
_cell.length_a   1.000
_cell.length_b   1.000
_cell.length_c   1.000
_cell.angle_alpha   90.00
_cell.angle_beta   90.00
_cell.angle_gamma   90.00
#
_symmetry.space_group_name_H-M   'P 1'
#
loop_
_entity.id
_entity.type
_entity.pdbx_description
1 polymer ?
#
loop_
_entity_poly.entity_id
_entity_poly.type
_entity_poly.pdbx_seq_one_letter_code
_entity_poly.pdbx_strand_id
1 'polypeptide(L)'
;MFHDRNEAARKLAAKLQAYKGKQPLVLAIPRGAVPMAKIIADDLEGSYDVVLVRKLRAPINPELAIGSVDESGWTYIADHAASTGADSAYIEAEKQHQLAVIRQRRAQYTPIRAPEDPAGRVVIVVDDGLATGATMISALHGLRNRKPARLICAVPVAPPDTLNKVAELADEVVCLAAPENFMAVGQFYAYFPQVDDDEVMQILQGS
;
A
#
# COMPACT_ATOMS: atom_id res chain seq x y z
N MET A 1 18.95 8.50 -1.53
CA MET A 1 18.48 7.82 -2.75
C MET A 1 18.74 6.33 -2.59
N PHE A 2 17.78 5.49 -2.94
CA PHE A 2 17.89 4.03 -3.03
C PHE A 2 18.29 3.64 -4.45
N HIS A 3 18.98 2.53 -4.62
CA HIS A 3 19.28 1.94 -5.91
C HIS A 3 18.01 1.46 -6.58
N ASP A 4 17.25 0.59 -5.91
CA ASP A 4 16.00 -0.01 -6.38
C ASP A 4 15.05 -0.30 -5.21
N ARG A 5 13.87 -0.88 -5.51
CA ARG A 5 12.89 -1.31 -4.50
C ARG A 5 13.44 -2.39 -3.56
N ASN A 6 14.34 -3.23 -4.04
CA ASN A 6 14.90 -4.32 -3.24
C ASN A 6 15.86 -3.81 -2.16
N GLU A 7 16.66 -2.79 -2.46
CA GLU A 7 17.49 -2.11 -1.46
C GLU A 7 16.63 -1.42 -0.41
N ALA A 8 15.57 -0.72 -0.83
CA ALA A 8 14.64 -0.09 0.08
C ALA A 8 13.95 -1.12 1.01
N ALA A 9 13.54 -2.27 0.47
CA ALA A 9 12.94 -3.36 1.23
C ALA A 9 13.91 -3.93 2.28
N ARG A 10 15.17 -4.19 1.93
CA ARG A 10 16.19 -4.65 2.89
C ARG A 10 16.42 -3.66 4.02
N LYS A 11 16.45 -2.36 3.71
CA LYS A 11 16.58 -1.31 4.73
C LYS A 11 15.35 -1.21 5.64
N LEU A 12 14.14 -1.39 5.09
CA LEU A 12 12.92 -1.48 5.88
C LEU A 12 12.93 -2.71 6.80
N ALA A 13 13.29 -3.89 6.28
CA ALA A 13 13.39 -5.12 7.06
C ALA A 13 14.35 -4.96 8.25
N ALA A 14 15.50 -4.30 8.06
CA ALA A 14 16.43 -3.99 9.13
C ALA A 14 15.83 -3.08 10.23
N LYS A 15 14.86 -2.21 9.91
CA LYS A 15 14.13 -1.40 10.89
C LYS A 15 12.98 -2.15 11.57
N LEU A 16 12.50 -3.24 10.96
CA LEU A 16 11.37 -4.04 11.42
C LEU A 16 11.79 -5.28 12.24
N GLN A 17 13.08 -5.44 12.57
CA GLN A 17 13.61 -6.62 13.27
C GLN A 17 12.92 -6.95 14.60
N ALA A 18 12.31 -5.96 15.25
CA ALA A 18 11.51 -6.18 16.47
C ALA A 18 10.31 -7.14 16.25
N TYR A 19 9.94 -7.43 15.00
CA TYR A 19 8.87 -8.35 14.62
C TYR A 19 9.35 -9.71 14.12
N LYS A 20 10.67 -9.93 13.99
CA LYS A 20 11.22 -11.20 13.53
C LYS A 20 10.81 -12.35 14.45
N GLY A 21 10.44 -13.49 13.87
CA GLY A 21 10.00 -14.69 14.60
C GLY A 21 8.60 -14.58 15.22
N LYS A 22 7.89 -13.47 15.02
CA LYS A 22 6.48 -13.29 15.45
C LYS A 22 5.48 -13.64 14.35
N GLN A 23 5.94 -14.27 13.27
CA GLN A 23 5.16 -14.62 12.09
C GLN A 23 4.29 -13.46 11.54
N PRO A 24 4.89 -12.25 11.35
CA PRO A 24 4.13 -11.10 10.86
C PRO A 24 3.56 -11.39 9.47
N LEU A 25 2.42 -10.75 9.16
CA LEU A 25 1.83 -10.72 7.83
C LEU A 25 2.23 -9.42 7.13
N VAL A 26 3.01 -9.51 6.07
CA VAL A 26 3.45 -8.37 5.27
C VAL A 26 2.51 -8.20 4.07
N LEU A 27 1.71 -7.13 4.07
CA LEU A 27 0.75 -6.84 3.02
C LEU A 27 1.27 -5.73 2.12
N ALA A 28 1.56 -6.05 0.86
CA ALA A 28 1.92 -5.07 -0.15
C ALA A 28 0.69 -4.37 -0.72
N ILE A 29 0.78 -3.05 -0.96
CA ILE A 29 -0.09 -2.35 -1.90
C ILE A 29 0.46 -2.57 -3.31
N PRO A 30 -0.28 -3.25 -4.22
CA PRO A 30 0.26 -3.55 -5.53
C PRO A 30 0.38 -2.32 -6.44
N ARG A 31 1.33 -2.32 -7.38
CA ARG A 31 2.18 -3.46 -7.78
C ARG A 31 3.61 -3.34 -7.26
N GLY A 32 4.13 -2.12 -7.16
CA GLY A 32 5.54 -1.85 -6.85
C GLY A 32 6.03 -2.47 -5.54
N ALA A 33 5.18 -2.56 -4.52
CA ALA A 33 5.58 -3.08 -3.22
C ALA A 33 5.53 -4.61 -3.09
N VAL A 34 5.02 -5.35 -4.08
CA VAL A 34 4.90 -6.82 -3.99
C VAL A 34 6.28 -7.51 -3.88
N PRO A 35 7.29 -7.20 -4.72
CA PRO A 35 8.64 -7.72 -4.53
C PRO A 35 9.24 -7.33 -3.16
N MET A 36 8.88 -6.15 -2.64
CA MET A 36 9.36 -5.69 -1.35
C MET A 36 8.78 -6.51 -0.20
N ALA A 37 7.48 -6.83 -0.24
CA ALA A 37 6.82 -7.60 0.80
C ALA A 37 7.44 -9.00 0.95
N LYS A 38 7.80 -9.66 -0.16
CA LYS A 38 8.53 -10.94 -0.11
C LYS A 38 9.85 -10.80 0.64
N ILE A 39 10.69 -9.83 0.27
CA ILE A 39 12.00 -9.60 0.91
C ILE A 39 11.85 -9.34 2.41
N ILE A 40 10.86 -8.52 2.78
CA ILE A 40 10.62 -8.16 4.19
C ILE A 40 10.08 -9.37 4.96
N ALA A 41 9.13 -10.12 4.41
CA ALA A 41 8.57 -11.30 5.06
C ALA A 41 9.61 -12.40 5.25
N ASP A 42 10.41 -12.70 4.21
CA ASP A 42 11.47 -13.70 4.27
C ASP A 42 12.49 -13.36 5.38
N ASP A 43 12.89 -12.09 5.50
CA ASP A 43 13.84 -11.65 6.52
C ASP A 43 13.28 -11.68 7.96
N LEU A 44 11.97 -11.42 8.09
CA LEU A 44 11.26 -11.42 9.37
C LEU A 44 10.66 -12.78 9.77
N GLU A 45 10.86 -13.83 8.97
CA GLU A 45 10.25 -15.15 9.17
C GLU A 45 8.71 -15.07 9.24
N GLY A 46 8.13 -14.29 8.33
CA GLY A 46 6.69 -14.02 8.23
C GLY A 46 6.05 -14.56 6.94
N SER A 47 4.78 -14.20 6.74
CA SER A 47 4.03 -14.45 5.50
C SER A 47 3.87 -13.15 4.73
N TYR A 48 3.61 -13.23 3.43
CA TYR A 48 3.27 -12.06 2.62
C TYR A 48 2.05 -12.28 1.75
N ASP A 49 1.32 -11.20 1.47
CA ASP A 49 0.19 -11.17 0.54
C ASP A 49 -0.03 -9.72 0.08
N VAL A 50 -1.14 -9.46 -0.60
CA VAL A 50 -1.54 -8.14 -1.08
C VAL A 50 -2.78 -7.61 -0.36
N VAL A 51 -2.77 -6.32 -0.08
CA VAL A 51 -3.96 -5.55 0.28
C VAL A 51 -4.40 -4.74 -0.93
N LEU A 52 -5.61 -5.01 -1.43
CA LEU A 52 -6.07 -4.38 -2.67
C LEU A 52 -6.80 -3.07 -2.38
N VAL A 53 -6.20 -1.99 -2.86
CA VAL A 53 -6.75 -0.64 -2.83
C VAL A 53 -6.49 0.02 -4.17
N ARG A 54 -7.34 0.99 -4.53
CA ARG A 54 -7.19 1.78 -5.76
C ARG A 54 -7.42 3.25 -5.49
N LYS A 55 -6.66 4.11 -6.16
CA LYS A 55 -6.90 5.55 -6.18
C LYS A 55 -8.21 5.83 -6.91
N LEU A 56 -9.02 6.75 -6.38
CA LEU A 56 -10.07 7.42 -7.14
C LEU A 56 -9.40 8.56 -7.91
N ARG A 57 -9.58 8.56 -9.22
CA ARG A 57 -8.91 9.49 -10.14
C ARG A 57 -9.70 10.79 -10.27
N ALA A 58 -9.01 11.91 -10.55
CA ALA A 58 -9.70 13.16 -10.86
C ALA A 58 -10.32 13.13 -12.28
N PRO A 59 -11.43 13.87 -12.53
CA PRO A 59 -12.09 13.90 -13.84
C PRO A 59 -11.19 14.29 -15.02
N ILE A 60 -10.33 15.30 -14.82
CA ILE A 60 -9.51 15.89 -15.89
C ILE A 60 -8.09 15.30 -15.90
N ASN A 61 -7.55 14.96 -14.73
CA ASN A 61 -6.20 14.43 -14.60
C ASN A 61 -6.23 13.05 -13.90
N PRO A 62 -6.24 11.95 -14.66
CA PRO A 62 -6.30 10.60 -14.10
C PRO A 62 -5.14 10.24 -13.17
N GLU A 63 -3.99 10.91 -13.29
CA GLU A 63 -2.82 10.71 -12.42
C GLU A 63 -3.00 11.37 -11.04
N LEU A 64 -3.87 12.38 -10.95
CA LEU A 64 -4.22 13.03 -9.69
C LEU A 64 -5.22 12.18 -8.92
N ALA A 65 -4.83 11.75 -7.71
CA ALA A 65 -5.73 11.07 -6.79
C ALA A 65 -6.63 12.09 -6.06
N ILE A 66 -7.94 11.89 -6.12
CA ILE A 66 -8.94 12.60 -5.31
C ILE A 66 -9.36 11.79 -4.08
N GLY A 67 -8.87 10.57 -3.95
CA GLY A 67 -9.24 9.64 -2.90
C GLY A 67 -8.76 8.23 -3.22
N SER A 68 -9.34 7.26 -2.53
CA SER A 68 -9.07 5.84 -2.74
C SER A 68 -10.22 4.97 -2.22
N VAL A 69 -10.28 3.74 -2.70
CA VAL A 69 -11.27 2.72 -2.34
C VAL A 69 -10.60 1.40 -1.97
N ASP A 70 -11.14 0.72 -0.96
CA ASP A 70 -10.74 -0.64 -0.57
C ASP A 70 -11.70 -1.72 -1.11
N GLU A 71 -11.40 -2.99 -0.84
CA GLU A 71 -12.22 -4.13 -1.29
C GLU A 71 -13.66 -4.14 -0.75
N SER A 72 -13.91 -3.49 0.39
CA SER A 72 -15.24 -3.37 0.98
C SER A 72 -16.09 -2.28 0.31
N GLY A 73 -15.46 -1.42 -0.48
CA GLY A 73 -16.10 -0.24 -1.05
C GLY A 73 -16.10 0.97 -0.12
N TRP A 74 -15.34 0.93 0.99
CA TRP A 74 -15.09 2.13 1.77
C TRP A 74 -14.18 3.08 0.99
N THR A 75 -14.50 4.38 1.04
CA THR A 75 -13.77 5.41 0.30
C THR A 75 -13.18 6.45 1.22
N TYR A 76 -11.89 6.72 1.05
CA TYR A 76 -11.25 7.95 1.51
C TYR A 76 -11.39 9.01 0.42
N ILE A 77 -11.92 10.18 0.74
CA ILE A 77 -12.01 11.32 -0.17
C ILE A 77 -11.11 12.44 0.38
N ALA A 78 -10.20 12.93 -0.45
CA ALA A 78 -9.30 14.01 -0.06
C ALA A 78 -10.01 15.36 -0.08
N ASP A 79 -9.60 16.29 0.78
CA ASP A 79 -10.24 17.61 0.92
C ASP A 79 -10.27 18.40 -0.41
N HIS A 80 -9.27 18.20 -1.27
CA HIS A 80 -9.19 18.86 -2.57
C HIS A 80 -10.09 18.25 -3.65
N ALA A 81 -10.76 17.12 -3.42
CA ALA A 81 -11.55 16.42 -4.43
C ALA A 81 -12.62 17.32 -5.08
N ALA A 82 -13.36 18.08 -4.28
CA ALA A 82 -14.39 18.99 -4.78
C ALA A 82 -13.80 20.07 -5.72
N SER A 83 -12.57 20.52 -5.46
CA SER A 83 -11.91 21.54 -6.28
C SER A 83 -11.47 21.04 -7.66
N THR A 84 -11.43 19.72 -7.88
CA THR A 84 -11.11 19.13 -9.18
C THR A 84 -12.33 18.94 -10.08
N GLY A 85 -13.52 19.40 -9.65
CA GLY A 85 -14.79 19.16 -10.34
C GLY A 85 -15.33 17.73 -10.13
N ALA A 86 -14.82 17.00 -9.15
CA ALA A 86 -15.35 15.69 -8.78
C ALA A 86 -16.57 15.85 -7.88
N ASP A 87 -17.76 15.87 -8.49
CA ASP A 87 -19.01 15.84 -7.73
C ASP A 87 -19.32 14.43 -7.19
N SER A 88 -20.38 14.32 -6.40
CA SER A 88 -20.77 13.04 -5.78
C SER A 88 -21.11 11.96 -6.80
N ALA A 89 -21.71 12.34 -7.93
CA ALA A 89 -22.07 11.41 -9.00
C ALA A 89 -20.83 10.84 -9.69
N TYR A 90 -19.84 11.70 -9.98
CA TYR A 90 -18.56 11.29 -10.53
C TYR A 90 -17.80 10.38 -9.56
N ILE A 91 -17.72 10.75 -8.27
CA ILE A 91 -17.03 9.96 -7.25
C ILE A 91 -17.62 8.56 -7.15
N GLU A 92 -18.95 8.43 -7.15
CA GLU A 92 -19.60 7.12 -7.10
C GLU A 92 -19.34 6.30 -8.37
N ALA A 93 -19.40 6.91 -9.55
CA ALA A 93 -19.10 6.22 -10.80
C ALA A 93 -17.64 5.72 -10.86
N GLU A 94 -16.69 6.57 -10.46
CA GLU A 94 -15.27 6.23 -10.39
C GLU A 94 -15.01 5.15 -9.34
N LYS A 95 -15.67 5.22 -8.17
CA LYS A 95 -15.62 4.16 -7.15
C LYS A 95 -16.06 2.81 -7.71
N GLN A 96 -17.20 2.75 -8.39
CA GLN A 96 -17.70 1.50 -8.98
C GLN A 96 -16.72 0.94 -10.03
N HIS A 97 -16.16 1.82 -10.86
CA HIS A 97 -15.13 1.43 -11.82
C HIS A 97 -13.89 0.84 -11.12
N GLN A 98 -13.39 1.50 -10.08
CA GLN A 98 -12.21 1.01 -9.34
C GLN A 98 -12.48 -0.28 -8.55
N LEU A 99 -13.69 -0.46 -8.02
CA LEU A 99 -14.10 -1.71 -7.38
C LEU A 99 -14.13 -2.88 -8.38
N ALA A 100 -14.59 -2.66 -9.61
CA ALA A 100 -14.53 -3.69 -10.64
C ALA A 100 -13.08 -4.11 -10.95
N VAL A 101 -12.16 -3.13 -11.03
CA VAL A 101 -10.72 -3.40 -11.22
C VAL A 101 -10.13 -4.18 -10.04
N ILE A 102 -10.49 -3.81 -8.80
CA ILE A 102 -10.07 -4.55 -7.60
C ILE A 102 -10.53 -6.01 -7.68
N ARG A 103 -11.80 -6.27 -8.02
CA ARG A 103 -12.34 -7.63 -8.15
C ARG A 103 -11.61 -8.43 -9.22
N GLN A 104 -11.33 -7.82 -10.37
CA GLN A 104 -10.56 -8.46 -11.44
C GLN A 104 -9.15 -8.83 -10.97
N ARG A 105 -8.44 -7.91 -10.31
CA ARG A 105 -7.09 -8.18 -9.76
C ARG A 105 -7.11 -9.25 -8.68
N ARG A 106 -8.10 -9.25 -7.79
CA ARG A 106 -8.25 -10.29 -6.77
C ARG A 106 -8.37 -11.67 -7.44
N ALA A 107 -9.19 -11.79 -8.48
CA ALA A 107 -9.31 -13.04 -9.23
C ALA A 107 -7.99 -13.47 -9.92
N GLN A 108 -7.17 -12.52 -10.36
CA GLN A 108 -5.87 -12.79 -11.00
C GLN A 108 -4.79 -13.19 -9.98
N TYR A 109 -4.73 -12.53 -8.83
CA TYR A 109 -3.68 -12.73 -7.83
C TYR A 109 -3.93 -13.90 -6.87
N THR A 110 -5.19 -14.34 -6.74
CA THR A 110 -5.62 -15.32 -5.73
C THR A 110 -6.07 -16.70 -6.29
N PRO A 111 -5.74 -17.17 -7.52
CA PRO A 111 -6.36 -18.38 -8.07
C PRO A 111 -5.98 -19.71 -7.37
N ILE A 112 -5.08 -19.72 -6.38
CA ILE A 112 -4.58 -20.97 -5.75
C ILE A 112 -4.83 -21.03 -4.22
N ARG A 113 -5.06 -19.90 -3.53
CA ARG A 113 -5.27 -19.88 -2.07
C ARG A 113 -6.13 -18.70 -1.64
N ALA A 114 -6.85 -18.80 -0.54
CA ALA A 114 -7.59 -17.66 0.01
C ALA A 114 -6.63 -16.55 0.49
N PRO A 115 -7.05 -15.27 0.53
CA PRO A 115 -6.25 -14.20 1.11
C PRO A 115 -5.88 -14.51 2.56
N GLU A 116 -4.68 -14.10 2.96
CA GLU A 116 -4.22 -14.24 4.35
C GLU A 116 -5.14 -13.50 5.33
N ASP A 117 -5.51 -14.14 6.44
CA ASP A 117 -6.33 -13.49 7.48
C ASP A 117 -5.43 -12.63 8.40
N PRO A 118 -5.60 -11.30 8.44
CA PRO A 118 -4.85 -10.43 9.33
C PRO A 118 -5.30 -10.49 10.81
N ALA A 119 -6.44 -11.12 11.12
CA ALA A 119 -7.02 -11.10 12.47
C ALA A 119 -6.05 -11.65 13.53
N GLY A 120 -5.84 -10.87 14.60
CA GLY A 120 -4.95 -11.25 15.71
C GLY A 120 -3.46 -11.32 15.38
N ARG A 121 -3.02 -10.94 14.16
CA ARG A 121 -1.61 -10.95 13.74
C ARG A 121 -0.96 -9.58 13.88
N VAL A 122 0.37 -9.57 13.87
CA VAL A 122 1.14 -8.36 13.53
C VAL A 122 1.08 -8.20 12.01
N VAL A 123 0.49 -7.11 11.54
CA VAL A 123 0.31 -6.81 10.12
C VAL A 123 1.17 -5.60 9.76
N ILE A 124 1.98 -5.74 8.72
CA ILE A 124 2.86 -4.70 8.21
C ILE A 124 2.42 -4.37 6.79
N VAL A 125 1.89 -3.16 6.58
CA VAL A 125 1.47 -2.67 5.28
C VAL A 125 2.62 -1.93 4.60
N VAL A 126 2.97 -2.35 3.40
CA VAL A 126 4.14 -1.83 2.66
C VAL A 126 3.70 -1.18 1.35
N ASP A 127 4.28 -0.02 1.05
CA ASP A 127 4.24 0.63 -0.26
C ASP A 127 5.68 1.07 -0.65
N ASP A 128 5.95 1.30 -1.93
CA ASP A 128 7.27 1.76 -2.40
C ASP A 128 7.54 3.25 -2.08
N GLY A 129 6.49 3.99 -1.74
CA GLY A 129 6.54 5.30 -1.10
C GLY A 129 5.15 5.93 -1.03
N LEU A 130 5.00 6.97 -0.20
CA LEU A 130 3.72 7.68 -0.07
C LEU A 130 3.85 9.07 -0.67
N ALA A 131 3.14 9.34 -1.76
CA ALA A 131 3.00 10.70 -2.27
C ALA A 131 1.88 11.45 -1.53
N THR A 132 0.64 11.02 -1.68
CA THR A 132 -0.52 11.59 -0.98
C THR A 132 -0.96 10.74 0.22
N GLY A 133 -0.56 9.47 0.26
CA GLY A 133 -0.96 8.50 1.29
C GLY A 133 -2.36 7.90 1.11
N ALA A 134 -3.14 8.30 0.10
CA ALA A 134 -4.54 7.86 -0.05
C ALA A 134 -4.70 6.34 -0.02
N THR A 135 -3.93 5.62 -0.84
CA THR A 135 -3.96 4.14 -0.89
C THR A 135 -3.61 3.51 0.45
N MET A 136 -2.58 4.03 1.14
CA MET A 136 -2.19 3.57 2.47
C MET A 136 -3.31 3.82 3.51
N ILE A 137 -3.97 4.98 3.47
CA ILE A 137 -5.11 5.30 4.33
C ILE A 137 -6.24 4.27 4.15
N SER A 138 -6.64 3.98 2.91
CA SER A 138 -7.65 2.94 2.64
C SER A 138 -7.20 1.54 3.09
N ALA A 139 -5.93 1.19 2.87
CA ALA A 139 -5.41 -0.11 3.28
C ALA A 139 -5.45 -0.27 4.80
N LEU A 140 -4.97 0.73 5.54
CA LEU A 140 -4.97 0.72 7.00
C LEU A 140 -6.39 0.74 7.57
N HIS A 141 -7.29 1.54 7.02
CA HIS A 141 -8.69 1.58 7.43
C HIS A 141 -9.36 0.20 7.25
N GLY A 142 -9.25 -0.39 6.05
CA GLY A 142 -9.83 -1.71 5.77
C GLY A 142 -9.25 -2.80 6.68
N LEU A 143 -7.93 -2.79 6.90
CA LEU A 143 -7.25 -3.76 7.75
C LEU A 143 -7.59 -3.58 9.24
N ARG A 144 -7.77 -2.35 9.73
CA ARG A 144 -8.16 -2.13 11.13
C ARG A 144 -9.49 -2.82 11.47
N ASN A 145 -10.44 -2.80 10.54
CA ASN A 145 -11.73 -3.48 10.69
C ASN A 145 -11.62 -5.02 10.77
N ARG A 146 -10.50 -5.58 10.29
CA ARG A 146 -10.17 -7.00 10.41
C ARG A 146 -9.52 -7.38 11.74
N LYS A 147 -9.32 -6.42 12.66
CA LYS A 147 -8.81 -6.63 14.03
C LYS A 147 -7.44 -7.32 14.10
N PRO A 148 -6.40 -6.79 13.43
CA PRO A 148 -5.02 -7.23 13.68
C PRO A 148 -4.64 -6.95 15.14
N ALA A 149 -3.71 -7.74 15.69
CA ALA A 149 -3.14 -7.47 17.01
C ALA A 149 -2.24 -6.21 17.00
N ARG A 150 -1.60 -5.94 15.86
CA ARG A 150 -0.85 -4.70 15.62
C ARG A 150 -0.86 -4.37 14.13
N LEU A 151 -1.04 -3.11 13.77
CA LEU A 151 -1.06 -2.64 12.40
C LEU A 151 0.03 -1.59 12.18
N ILE A 152 1.00 -1.92 11.35
CA ILE A 152 2.20 -1.10 11.09
C ILE A 152 2.16 -0.60 9.65
N CYS A 153 2.46 0.67 9.44
CA CYS A 153 2.79 1.21 8.12
C CYS A 153 4.32 1.21 7.96
N ALA A 154 4.84 0.62 6.89
CA ALA A 154 6.27 0.59 6.61
C ALA A 154 6.56 1.06 5.18
N VAL A 155 7.22 2.21 5.04
CA VAL A 155 7.45 2.84 3.73
C VAL A 155 8.85 3.44 3.61
N PRO A 156 9.52 3.35 2.44
CA PRO A 156 10.86 3.91 2.30
C PRO A 156 10.88 5.43 2.37
N VAL A 157 9.88 6.10 1.80
CA VAL A 157 9.86 7.56 1.70
C VAL A 157 8.44 8.11 1.65
N ALA A 158 8.23 9.24 2.32
CA ALA A 158 6.97 9.99 2.31
C ALA A 158 7.23 11.45 2.76
N PRO A 159 6.43 12.45 2.35
CA PRO A 159 6.51 13.77 2.95
C PRO A 159 6.01 13.76 4.40
N PRO A 160 6.52 14.65 5.29
CA PRO A 160 6.12 14.70 6.70
C PRO A 160 4.60 14.80 6.91
N ASP A 161 3.90 15.63 6.13
CA ASP A 161 2.45 15.81 6.27
C ASP A 161 1.66 14.53 5.97
N THR A 162 2.12 13.72 5.02
CA THR A 162 1.50 12.43 4.71
C THR A 162 1.76 11.41 5.81
N LEU A 163 2.95 11.42 6.43
CA LEU A 163 3.24 10.56 7.58
C LEU A 163 2.33 10.89 8.77
N ASN A 164 2.11 12.18 9.05
CA ASN A 164 1.20 12.61 10.12
C ASN A 164 -0.21 12.06 9.93
N LYS A 165 -0.77 12.16 8.71
CA LYS A 165 -2.10 11.61 8.38
C LYS A 165 -2.17 10.09 8.55
N VAL A 166 -1.12 9.38 8.15
CA VAL A 166 -1.08 7.91 8.22
C VAL A 166 -0.84 7.41 9.65
N ALA A 167 -0.11 8.17 10.47
CA ALA A 167 0.16 7.83 11.87
C ALA A 167 -1.10 7.76 12.73
N GLU A 168 -2.18 8.44 12.34
CA GLU A 168 -3.49 8.35 13.03
C GLU A 168 -4.19 7.01 12.81
N LEU A 169 -3.78 6.22 11.81
CA LEU A 169 -4.44 4.98 11.39
C LEU A 169 -3.64 3.71 11.74
N ALA A 170 -2.35 3.86 11.99
CA ALA A 170 -1.43 2.77 12.31
C ALA A 170 -0.98 2.83 13.77
N ASP A 171 -0.65 1.66 14.35
CA ASP A 171 -0.07 1.58 15.69
C ASP A 171 1.42 1.97 15.69
N GLU A 172 2.06 1.90 14.52
CA GLU A 172 3.45 2.31 14.29
C GLU A 172 3.65 2.70 12.83
N VAL A 173 4.45 3.74 12.59
CA VAL A 173 4.88 4.14 11.25
C VAL A 173 6.41 4.04 11.18
N VAL A 174 6.91 3.19 10.29
CA VAL A 174 8.33 3.03 9.99
C VAL A 174 8.61 3.68 8.64
N CYS A 175 9.29 4.83 8.67
CA CYS A 175 9.71 5.54 7.47
C CYS A 175 11.23 5.70 7.42
N LEU A 176 11.88 5.38 6.29
CA LEU A 176 13.33 5.53 6.16
C LEU A 176 13.76 6.98 5.90
N ALA A 177 12.93 7.77 5.19
CA ALA A 177 13.22 9.16 4.88
C ALA A 177 11.94 10.00 4.77
N ALA A 178 11.93 11.17 5.42
CA ALA A 178 10.80 12.11 5.41
C ALA A 178 11.21 13.51 4.87
N PRO A 179 11.53 13.64 3.58
CA PRO A 179 12.03 14.89 3.01
C PRO A 179 10.91 15.94 2.82
N GLU A 180 11.21 17.19 3.13
CA GLU A 180 10.27 18.32 2.91
C GLU A 180 10.08 18.62 1.41
N ASN A 181 11.12 18.45 0.60
CA ASN A 181 11.10 18.67 -0.85
C ASN A 181 10.67 17.40 -1.63
N PHE A 182 9.54 16.83 -1.26
CA PHE A 182 8.98 15.66 -1.92
C PHE A 182 8.17 16.05 -3.17
N MET A 183 8.52 15.50 -4.34
CA MET A 183 7.75 15.70 -5.58
C MET A 183 7.05 14.41 -6.04
N ALA A 184 7.79 13.30 -6.07
CA ALA A 184 7.28 12.00 -6.47
C ALA A 184 8.08 10.87 -5.82
N VAL A 185 7.48 9.69 -5.65
CA VAL A 185 8.17 8.52 -5.09
C VAL A 185 9.41 8.15 -5.91
N GLY A 186 9.28 8.15 -7.24
CA GLY A 186 10.34 7.72 -8.16
C GLY A 186 11.64 8.53 -8.05
N GLN A 187 11.61 9.77 -7.56
CA GLN A 187 12.82 10.60 -7.42
C GLN A 187 13.82 10.05 -6.39
N PHE A 188 13.35 9.16 -5.50
CA PHE A 188 14.18 8.56 -4.47
C PHE A 188 14.82 7.25 -4.89
N TYR A 189 14.59 6.79 -6.12
CA TYR A 189 15.11 5.54 -6.67
C TYR A 189 15.95 5.80 -7.92
N ALA A 190 17.17 5.24 -7.97
CA ALA A 190 18.01 5.31 -9.16
C ALA A 190 17.45 4.44 -10.30
N TYR A 191 16.84 3.31 -9.94
CA TYR A 191 16.17 2.39 -10.84
C TYR A 191 14.76 2.06 -10.32
N PHE A 192 13.74 2.49 -11.06
CA PHE A 192 12.33 2.40 -10.64
C PHE A 192 11.42 1.95 -11.78
N PRO A 193 11.65 0.73 -12.33
CA PRO A 193 10.82 0.20 -13.40
C PRO A 193 9.40 -0.04 -12.90
N GLN A 194 8.46 -0.11 -13.83
CA GLN A 194 7.11 -0.55 -13.52
C GLN A 194 7.14 -2.05 -13.18
N VAL A 195 6.46 -2.44 -12.10
CA VAL A 195 6.20 -3.86 -11.78
C VAL A 195 4.89 -4.24 -12.45
N ASP A 196 4.88 -5.34 -13.18
CA ASP A 196 3.74 -5.83 -13.96
C ASP A 196 3.00 -6.95 -13.24
N ASP A 197 1.77 -7.22 -13.68
CA ASP A 197 0.89 -8.19 -13.02
C ASP A 197 1.45 -9.62 -13.07
N ASP A 198 2.19 -9.98 -14.11
CA ASP A 198 2.84 -11.29 -14.22
C ASP A 198 3.93 -11.51 -13.15
N GLU A 199 4.73 -10.47 -12.88
CA GLU A 199 5.74 -10.50 -11.81
C GLU A 199 5.07 -10.64 -10.43
N VAL A 200 3.98 -9.89 -10.21
CA VAL A 200 3.17 -10.00 -8.98
C VAL A 200 2.66 -11.43 -8.80
N MET A 201 2.06 -12.02 -9.84
CA MET A 201 1.53 -13.38 -9.78
C MET A 201 2.63 -14.42 -9.50
N GLN A 202 3.81 -14.29 -10.10
CA GLN A 202 4.94 -15.19 -9.83
C GLN A 202 5.40 -15.11 -8.37
N ILE A 203 5.48 -13.91 -7.78
CA ILE A 203 5.87 -13.72 -6.39
C ILE A 203 4.85 -14.32 -5.43
N LEU A 204 3.55 -14.14 -5.71
CA LEU A 204 2.45 -14.65 -4.90
C LEU A 204 2.24 -16.17 -5.01
N GLN A 205 2.89 -16.86 -5.95
CA GLN A 205 2.91 -18.33 -5.95
C GLN A 205 3.80 -18.93 -4.85
N GLY A 206 4.79 -18.18 -4.37
CA GLY A 206 5.72 -18.61 -3.33
C GLY A 206 5.39 -18.12 -1.92
N SER A 207 4.23 -17.48 -1.74
CA SER A 207 3.78 -16.84 -0.51
C SER A 207 3.22 -17.80 0.52
#